data_AF-A0A8D1C3P6-F1
#
_entry.id   AF-A0A8D1C3P6-F1
#
_cell.length_a   1.000
_cell.length_b   1.000
_cell.length_c   1.000
_cell.angle_alpha   90.00
_cell.angle_beta   90.00
_cell.angle_gamma   90.00
#
_symmetry.space_group_name_H-M   'P 1'
#
loop_
_entity.id
_entity.type
_entity.pdbx_description
1 polymer ?
#
loop_
_entity_poly.entity_id
_entity_poly.type
_entity_poly.pdbx_seq_one_letter_code
_entity_poly.pdbx_strand_id
1 'polypeptide(L)'
;MDMKRFCPHSRSTLLTATPDILRIDNLWPFENLRKLQLDNNVIEKIEGLERLTRLVWLDLSFNNIEAIEGLDSLENLEDLSLFNNRISKVDSLDALVRLQVLSLGNNRIANLTNVIYLRRFKDLRTLSLAGNPVAEQDDYKMFVCAYLPDLVYLDFRRIDDHTKELAEAKHQYSLDELKHRENLLQAQQEDEQARREELEEHKAAFVENLNGPFLFESMYAEDVEGSKLACLPGVGELLETYRDKFVIICLNLFECGLKQQEKRKAELDTFSQCVQEAIQENQEQGRQRITKFEETHLLSLSAIRDASELTTLETRLVACRERVAELFNSLMMLEMQLAEQLEETISLFERNIADLVGLFVENVQSLMAQCRDLENHHHEKLLEAAINTLEKTVKGELDEDLPDDVRALFVDKDTLVNAVGASHDVHLLKIDSREDELVTKVHAWCTHLLDQIHRDEIARNRKRVKEISQYADHAQRELDALECAELLD
;
A
#
# COMPACT_ATOMS: atom_id res chain seq x y z
N MET A 1 -25.94 26.47 10.18
CA MET A 1 -26.49 26.00 11.47
C MET A 1 -25.32 25.63 12.37
N ASP A 2 -25.31 26.02 13.63
CA ASP A 2 -24.23 25.67 14.57
C ASP A 2 -24.37 24.18 14.93
N MET A 3 -23.73 23.29 14.16
CA MET A 3 -23.75 21.83 14.37
C MET A 3 -23.08 21.40 15.70
N LYS A 4 -22.57 22.36 16.48
CA LYS A 4 -21.92 22.18 17.79
C LYS A 4 -22.79 21.55 18.89
N ARG A 5 -24.09 21.32 18.67
CA ARG A 5 -24.98 20.69 19.66
C ARG A 5 -25.14 19.17 19.50
N PHE A 6 -24.48 18.53 18.54
CA PHE A 6 -24.62 17.09 18.30
C PHE A 6 -23.33 16.32 18.60
N CYS A 7 -23.42 15.26 19.40
CA CYS A 7 -22.29 14.37 19.71
C CYS A 7 -21.77 13.67 18.43
N PRO A 8 -20.51 13.88 18.00
CA PRO A 8 -20.00 13.36 16.73
C PRO A 8 -19.73 11.85 16.71
N HIS A 9 -19.50 11.24 17.87
CA HIS A 9 -18.85 9.94 17.97
C HIS A 9 -19.80 8.73 17.96
N SER A 10 -21.13 8.92 17.95
CA SER A 10 -22.08 7.80 18.11
C SER A 10 -23.18 7.71 17.05
N ARG A 11 -23.30 8.65 16.11
CA ARG A 11 -24.39 8.64 15.13
C ARG A 11 -23.95 8.09 13.77
N SER A 12 -24.59 7.00 13.36
CA SER A 12 -24.46 6.40 12.03
C SER A 12 -25.38 7.05 10.98
N THR A 13 -26.33 7.91 11.38
CA THR A 13 -27.31 8.55 10.49
C THR A 13 -27.49 10.02 10.87
N LEU A 14 -27.48 10.90 9.88
CA LEU A 14 -27.73 12.34 10.01
C LEU A 14 -28.85 12.72 9.03
N LEU A 15 -29.92 13.30 9.58
CA LEU A 15 -31.08 13.79 8.83
C LEU A 15 -31.21 15.29 9.08
N THR A 16 -31.15 16.11 8.04
CA THR A 16 -31.39 17.54 8.18
C THR A 16 -32.86 17.85 7.90
N ALA A 17 -33.59 18.35 8.90
CA ALA A 17 -35.02 18.70 8.79
C ALA A 17 -35.27 20.19 8.46
N THR A 18 -34.22 20.96 8.19
CA THR A 18 -34.32 22.40 7.86
C THR A 18 -34.16 22.60 6.36
N PRO A 19 -35.17 23.14 5.65
CA PRO A 19 -35.00 23.59 4.27
C PRO A 19 -34.02 24.79 4.24
N ASP A 20 -33.43 25.03 3.06
CA ASP A 20 -32.53 26.16 2.72
C ASP A 20 -31.02 26.00 3.04
N ILE A 21 -30.48 24.77 3.10
CA ILE A 21 -29.02 24.59 3.11
C ILE A 21 -28.45 24.98 1.74
N LEU A 22 -27.55 25.97 1.73
CA LEU A 22 -26.84 26.45 0.53
C LEU A 22 -25.53 25.68 0.26
N ARG A 23 -24.87 25.21 1.32
CA ARG A 23 -23.54 24.61 1.25
C ARG A 23 -23.38 23.48 2.26
N ILE A 24 -22.75 22.40 1.83
CA ILE A 24 -22.36 21.28 2.69
C ILE A 24 -21.06 21.67 3.40
N ASP A 25 -21.12 21.83 4.72
CA ASP A 25 -19.96 22.18 5.54
C ASP A 25 -20.15 21.69 6.98
N ASN A 26 -19.07 21.64 7.77
CA ASN A 26 -19.04 21.21 9.17
C ASN A 26 -19.37 19.73 9.42
N LEU A 27 -19.18 18.86 8.40
CA LEU A 27 -19.37 17.41 8.53
C LEU A 27 -18.11 16.63 8.93
N TRP A 28 -16.94 17.28 8.93
CA TRP A 28 -15.65 16.68 9.28
C TRP A 28 -15.60 15.92 10.63
N PRO A 29 -16.38 16.27 11.68
CA PRO A 29 -16.35 15.52 12.95
C PRO A 29 -17.04 14.15 12.89
N PHE A 30 -17.82 13.85 11.84
CA PHE A 30 -18.69 12.67 11.75
C PHE A 30 -18.08 11.54 10.90
N GLU A 31 -16.84 11.16 11.17
CA GLU A 31 -16.09 10.14 10.39
C GLU A 31 -16.78 8.75 10.35
N ASN A 32 -17.70 8.49 11.28
CA ASN A 32 -18.45 7.22 11.38
C ASN A 32 -19.84 7.24 10.73
N LEU A 33 -20.19 8.33 10.04
CA LEU A 33 -21.49 8.48 9.42
C LEU A 33 -21.68 7.46 8.28
N ARG A 34 -22.80 6.73 8.30
CA ARG A 34 -23.18 5.74 7.27
C ARG A 34 -24.31 6.22 6.37
N LYS A 35 -25.19 7.08 6.88
CA LYS A 35 -26.34 7.60 6.14
C LYS A 35 -26.42 9.12 6.29
N LEU A 36 -26.51 9.83 5.17
CA LEU A 36 -26.60 11.28 5.13
C LEU A 36 -27.79 11.67 4.24
N GLN A 37 -28.76 12.36 4.85
CA GLN A 37 -29.93 12.88 4.16
C GLN A 37 -29.87 14.40 4.12
N LEU A 38 -29.79 14.96 2.91
CA LEU A 38 -29.70 16.39 2.59
C LEU A 38 -30.70 16.79 1.50
N ASP A 39 -31.82 16.06 1.38
CA ASP A 39 -32.86 16.36 0.41
C ASP A 39 -33.63 17.65 0.73
N ASN A 40 -34.30 18.22 -0.27
CA ASN A 40 -35.12 19.43 -0.14
C ASN A 40 -34.34 20.68 0.34
N ASN A 41 -33.21 20.94 -0.28
CA ASN A 41 -32.35 22.09 0.00
C ASN A 41 -32.05 22.89 -1.28
N VAL A 42 -31.12 23.85 -1.21
CA VAL A 42 -30.71 24.70 -2.33
C VAL A 42 -29.22 24.53 -2.63
N ILE A 43 -28.69 23.34 -2.41
CA ILE A 43 -27.27 23.00 -2.63
C ILE A 43 -26.99 23.03 -4.13
N GLU A 44 -25.95 23.75 -4.53
CA GLU A 44 -25.51 23.85 -5.94
C GLU A 44 -24.28 22.98 -6.24
N LYS A 45 -23.47 22.68 -5.20
CA LYS A 45 -22.21 21.97 -5.30
C LYS A 45 -22.09 20.90 -4.23
N ILE A 46 -21.61 19.72 -4.64
CA ILE A 46 -21.26 18.64 -3.73
C ILE A 46 -19.82 18.86 -3.27
N GLU A 47 -19.62 19.08 -1.96
CA GLU A 47 -18.31 19.34 -1.34
C GLU A 47 -18.37 19.01 0.15
N GLY A 48 -17.22 18.97 0.84
CA GLY A 48 -17.20 18.80 2.30
C GLY A 48 -17.54 17.39 2.79
N LEU A 49 -17.49 16.40 1.89
CA LEU A 49 -17.76 14.98 2.17
C LEU A 49 -16.46 14.14 2.29
N GLU A 50 -15.29 14.76 2.20
CA GLU A 50 -13.99 14.08 2.02
C GLU A 50 -13.61 13.15 3.19
N ARG A 51 -14.13 13.45 4.38
CA ARG A 51 -13.89 12.68 5.61
C ARG A 51 -14.92 11.58 5.87
N LEU A 52 -15.99 11.51 5.09
CA LEU A 52 -17.11 10.58 5.31
C LEU A 52 -16.90 9.23 4.60
N THR A 53 -15.72 8.64 4.72
CA THR A 53 -15.31 7.43 3.98
C THR A 53 -16.18 6.21 4.27
N ARG A 54 -16.94 6.21 5.37
CA ARG A 54 -17.84 5.11 5.80
C ARG A 54 -19.29 5.29 5.32
N LEU A 55 -19.57 6.30 4.52
CA LEU A 55 -20.92 6.58 4.02
C LEU A 55 -21.37 5.49 3.05
N VAL A 56 -22.58 4.98 3.26
CA VAL A 56 -23.21 3.91 2.47
C VAL A 56 -24.43 4.43 1.71
N TRP A 57 -25.11 5.43 2.26
CA TRP A 57 -26.32 6.01 1.68
C TRP A 57 -26.25 7.54 1.71
N LEU A 58 -26.46 8.17 0.56
CA LEU A 58 -26.44 9.63 0.39
C LEU A 58 -27.65 10.08 -0.42
N ASP A 59 -28.47 10.93 0.19
CA ASP A 59 -29.61 11.55 -0.48
C ASP A 59 -29.41 13.07 -0.59
N LEU A 60 -29.32 13.51 -1.84
CA LEU A 60 -29.18 14.90 -2.28
C LEU A 60 -30.35 15.30 -3.21
N SER A 61 -31.49 14.62 -3.08
CA SER A 61 -32.66 14.88 -3.93
C SER A 61 -33.24 16.29 -3.71
N PHE A 62 -33.90 16.86 -4.71
CA PHE A 62 -34.51 18.19 -4.62
C PHE A 62 -33.51 19.28 -4.22
N ASN A 63 -32.42 19.39 -4.99
CA ASN A 63 -31.40 20.42 -4.87
C ASN A 63 -31.16 21.12 -6.23
N ASN A 64 -30.14 21.96 -6.33
CA ASN A 64 -29.79 22.70 -7.55
C ASN A 64 -28.44 22.25 -8.15
N ILE A 65 -28.02 21.00 -7.90
CA ILE A 65 -26.72 20.48 -8.33
C ILE A 65 -26.66 20.36 -9.85
N GLU A 66 -25.61 20.93 -10.46
CA GLU A 66 -25.43 20.93 -11.92
C GLU A 66 -24.39 19.90 -12.40
N ALA A 67 -23.44 19.52 -11.55
CA ALA A 67 -22.38 18.57 -11.85
C ALA A 67 -22.16 17.61 -10.67
N ILE A 68 -21.83 16.36 -10.98
CA ILE A 68 -21.40 15.38 -10.00
C ILE A 68 -19.91 15.63 -9.74
N GLU A 69 -19.55 15.90 -8.49
CA GLU A 69 -18.19 16.16 -8.04
C GLU A 69 -18.09 15.92 -6.52
N GLY A 70 -16.87 15.92 -5.94
CA GLY A 70 -16.70 15.86 -4.49
C GLY A 70 -17.12 14.54 -3.83
N LEU A 71 -17.19 13.44 -4.60
CA LEU A 71 -17.55 12.09 -4.14
C LEU A 71 -16.35 11.11 -4.12
N ASP A 72 -15.14 11.59 -4.44
CA ASP A 72 -13.94 10.76 -4.68
C ASP A 72 -13.50 9.91 -3.48
N SER A 73 -13.91 10.28 -2.26
CA SER A 73 -13.56 9.59 -1.02
C SER A 73 -14.60 8.56 -0.56
N LEU A 74 -15.72 8.43 -1.26
CA LEU A 74 -16.91 7.67 -0.80
C LEU A 74 -16.96 6.25 -1.39
N GLU A 75 -15.87 5.49 -1.28
CA GLU A 75 -15.73 4.13 -1.85
C GLU A 75 -16.76 3.11 -1.34
N ASN A 76 -17.37 3.38 -0.18
CA ASN A 76 -18.37 2.53 0.46
C ASN A 76 -19.82 2.86 0.07
N LEU A 77 -20.05 3.86 -0.78
CA LEU A 77 -21.39 4.30 -1.12
C LEU A 77 -22.10 3.25 -1.98
N GLU A 78 -23.25 2.78 -1.51
CA GLU A 78 -24.09 1.79 -2.18
C GLU A 78 -25.33 2.44 -2.81
N ASP A 79 -25.83 3.53 -2.24
CA ASP A 79 -27.04 4.21 -2.70
C ASP A 79 -26.82 5.72 -2.76
N LEU A 80 -26.99 6.27 -3.96
CA LEU A 80 -26.88 7.69 -4.26
C LEU A 80 -28.18 8.19 -4.91
N SER A 81 -28.87 9.09 -4.21
CA SER A 81 -30.03 9.77 -4.77
C SER A 81 -29.73 11.23 -5.10
N LEU A 82 -29.86 11.56 -6.37
CA LEU A 82 -29.69 12.89 -6.97
C LEU A 82 -30.97 13.31 -7.72
N PHE A 83 -32.12 12.77 -7.31
CA PHE A 83 -33.41 13.02 -7.94
C PHE A 83 -33.77 14.52 -7.92
N ASN A 84 -34.33 15.05 -9.01
CA ASN A 84 -34.77 16.44 -9.12
C ASN A 84 -33.64 17.45 -8.85
N ASN A 85 -32.59 17.37 -9.67
CA ASN A 85 -31.46 18.30 -9.73
C ASN A 85 -31.32 18.85 -11.17
N ARG A 86 -30.16 19.42 -11.53
CA ARG A 86 -29.89 20.03 -12.85
C ARG A 86 -28.73 19.35 -13.59
N ILE A 87 -28.43 18.10 -13.24
CA ILE A 87 -27.29 17.35 -13.77
C ILE A 87 -27.50 17.06 -15.26
N SER A 88 -26.50 17.37 -16.08
CA SER A 88 -26.56 17.15 -17.54
C SER A 88 -25.64 16.05 -18.05
N LYS A 89 -24.63 15.67 -17.25
CA LYS A 89 -23.62 14.66 -17.57
C LYS A 89 -23.42 13.72 -16.39
N VAL A 90 -23.19 12.45 -16.68
CA VAL A 90 -22.90 11.40 -15.68
C VAL A 90 -21.42 11.07 -15.81
N ASP A 91 -20.63 11.61 -14.89
CA ASP A 91 -19.19 11.41 -14.74
C ASP A 91 -18.80 11.58 -13.26
N SER A 92 -17.50 11.48 -12.95
CA SER A 92 -16.97 11.73 -11.60
C SER A 92 -17.56 10.85 -10.48
N LEU A 93 -17.94 9.62 -10.83
CA LEU A 93 -18.40 8.59 -9.90
C LEU A 93 -17.38 7.45 -9.77
N ASP A 94 -16.15 7.62 -10.29
CA ASP A 94 -15.17 6.54 -10.47
C ASP A 94 -14.79 5.82 -9.16
N ALA A 95 -14.79 6.56 -8.05
CA ALA A 95 -14.52 6.01 -6.71
C ALA A 95 -15.66 5.13 -6.15
N LEU A 96 -16.88 5.25 -6.67
CA LEU A 96 -18.07 4.59 -6.11
C LEU A 96 -18.20 3.13 -6.59
N VAL A 97 -17.16 2.35 -6.36
CA VAL A 97 -17.05 0.97 -6.87
C VAL A 97 -18.14 0.02 -6.33
N ARG A 98 -18.76 0.35 -5.20
CA ARG A 98 -19.85 -0.42 -4.54
C ARG A 98 -21.26 0.08 -4.84
N LEU A 99 -21.42 1.03 -5.77
CA LEU A 99 -22.70 1.65 -6.05
C LEU A 99 -23.70 0.62 -6.63
N GLN A 100 -24.81 0.40 -5.91
CA GLN A 100 -25.88 -0.52 -6.27
C GLN A 100 -27.14 0.19 -6.77
N VAL A 101 -27.41 1.38 -6.24
CA VAL A 101 -28.60 2.18 -6.55
C VAL A 101 -28.18 3.60 -6.92
N LEU A 102 -28.60 4.03 -8.10
CA LEU A 102 -28.39 5.39 -8.59
C LEU A 102 -29.70 6.01 -9.05
N SER A 103 -30.16 7.04 -8.35
CA SER A 103 -31.35 7.79 -8.73
C SER A 103 -30.96 9.14 -9.33
N LEU A 104 -31.19 9.29 -10.64
CA LEU A 104 -30.92 10.50 -11.41
C LEU A 104 -32.19 11.05 -12.08
N GLY A 105 -33.38 10.63 -11.63
CA GLY A 105 -34.65 11.11 -12.21
C GLY A 105 -34.83 12.63 -12.11
N ASN A 106 -35.62 13.22 -13.00
CA ASN A 106 -35.86 14.67 -13.13
C ASN A 106 -34.57 15.51 -13.16
N ASN A 107 -33.64 15.16 -14.06
CA ASN A 107 -32.43 15.91 -14.33
C ASN A 107 -32.40 16.37 -15.81
N ARG A 108 -31.24 16.82 -16.30
CA ARG A 108 -31.05 17.37 -17.65
C ARG A 108 -30.19 16.46 -18.55
N ILE A 109 -30.15 15.16 -18.28
CA ILE A 109 -29.34 14.20 -19.04
C ILE A 109 -30.00 13.94 -20.39
N ALA A 110 -29.35 14.37 -21.47
CA ALA A 110 -29.91 14.26 -22.82
C ALA A 110 -29.25 13.19 -23.71
N ASN A 111 -28.01 12.79 -23.40
CA ASN A 111 -27.24 11.91 -24.28
C ASN A 111 -27.19 10.47 -23.75
N LEU A 112 -27.65 9.50 -24.55
CA LEU A 112 -27.60 8.06 -24.24
C LEU A 112 -26.18 7.56 -24.01
N THR A 113 -25.17 8.13 -24.67
CA THR A 113 -23.78 7.69 -24.47
C THR A 113 -23.28 7.92 -23.04
N ASN A 114 -23.90 8.84 -22.29
CA ASN A 114 -23.58 9.05 -20.87
C ASN A 114 -23.94 7.81 -20.02
N VAL A 115 -24.87 6.97 -20.48
CA VAL A 115 -25.22 5.72 -19.80
C VAL A 115 -24.10 4.68 -19.92
N ILE A 116 -23.33 4.70 -21.01
CA ILE A 116 -22.19 3.78 -21.20
C ILE A 116 -21.16 3.95 -20.07
N TYR A 117 -20.98 5.17 -19.56
CA TYR A 117 -20.11 5.44 -18.40
C TYR A 117 -20.46 4.56 -17.21
N LEU A 118 -21.76 4.28 -16.97
CA LEU A 118 -22.25 3.50 -15.84
C LEU A 118 -21.91 2.00 -15.93
N ARG A 119 -21.47 1.50 -17.10
CA ARG A 119 -21.12 0.09 -17.31
C ARG A 119 -19.92 -0.38 -16.48
N ARG A 120 -19.12 0.56 -15.97
CA ARG A 120 -18.01 0.28 -15.04
C ARG A 120 -18.49 -0.19 -13.66
N PHE A 121 -19.70 0.19 -13.24
CA PHE A 121 -20.25 -0.17 -11.94
C PHE A 121 -20.89 -1.56 -12.00
N LYS A 122 -20.08 -2.60 -11.75
CA LYS A 122 -20.50 -4.01 -11.83
C LYS A 122 -21.56 -4.39 -10.81
N ASP A 123 -21.69 -3.63 -9.73
CA ASP A 123 -22.68 -3.83 -8.68
C ASP A 123 -23.96 -3.01 -8.86
N LEU A 124 -24.05 -2.16 -9.90
CA LEU A 124 -25.24 -1.36 -10.14
C LEU A 124 -26.42 -2.26 -10.52
N ARG A 125 -27.47 -2.27 -9.68
CA ARG A 125 -28.69 -3.06 -9.88
C ARG A 125 -29.90 -2.20 -10.19
N THR A 126 -29.94 -0.95 -9.72
CA THR A 126 -31.07 -0.04 -9.88
C THR A 126 -30.62 1.30 -10.43
N LEU A 127 -31.24 1.73 -11.53
CA LEU A 127 -31.00 3.03 -12.16
C LEU A 127 -32.35 3.70 -12.43
N SER A 128 -32.47 4.97 -12.05
CA SER A 128 -33.62 5.81 -12.40
C SER A 128 -33.14 7.01 -13.20
N LEU A 129 -33.63 7.17 -14.43
CA LEU A 129 -33.43 8.34 -15.28
C LEU A 129 -34.78 8.95 -15.73
N ALA A 130 -35.91 8.47 -15.22
CA ALA A 130 -37.23 9.01 -15.49
C ALA A 130 -37.28 10.53 -15.36
N GLY A 131 -37.90 11.23 -16.32
CA GLY A 131 -37.99 12.69 -16.33
C GLY A 131 -36.72 13.41 -16.80
N ASN A 132 -35.75 12.69 -17.37
CA ASN A 132 -34.66 13.28 -18.16
C ASN A 132 -35.00 13.25 -19.65
N PRO A 133 -34.45 14.17 -20.47
CA PRO A 133 -34.63 14.14 -21.93
C PRO A 133 -34.21 12.81 -22.59
N VAL A 134 -33.24 12.10 -22.00
CA VAL A 134 -32.82 10.76 -22.48
C VAL A 134 -33.95 9.72 -22.39
N ALA A 135 -34.85 9.83 -21.41
CA ALA A 135 -35.94 8.88 -21.20
C ALA A 135 -37.07 9.02 -22.23
N GLU A 136 -37.11 10.13 -22.97
CA GLU A 136 -38.09 10.38 -24.04
C GLU A 136 -37.67 9.79 -25.38
N GLN A 137 -36.44 9.27 -25.50
CA GLN A 137 -35.92 8.70 -26.75
C GLN A 137 -36.47 7.28 -26.99
N ASP A 138 -36.84 6.98 -28.23
CA ASP A 138 -37.44 5.68 -28.61
C ASP A 138 -36.56 4.47 -28.27
N ASP A 139 -35.24 4.63 -28.34
CA ASP A 139 -34.27 3.55 -28.07
C ASP A 139 -33.84 3.45 -26.61
N TYR A 140 -34.33 4.35 -25.74
CA TYR A 140 -33.85 4.49 -24.36
C TYR A 140 -33.81 3.17 -23.59
N LYS A 141 -34.95 2.47 -23.52
CA LYS A 141 -35.05 1.21 -22.74
C LYS A 141 -34.11 0.14 -23.30
N MET A 142 -34.09 -0.01 -24.63
CA MET A 142 -33.28 -1.03 -25.30
C MET A 142 -31.78 -0.75 -25.15
N PHE A 143 -31.39 0.51 -25.35
CA PHE A 143 -30.02 0.95 -25.17
C PHE A 143 -29.53 0.72 -23.73
N VAL A 144 -30.29 1.16 -22.72
CA VAL A 144 -29.88 0.97 -21.31
C VAL A 144 -29.74 -0.52 -20.98
N CYS A 145 -30.70 -1.36 -21.40
CA CYS A 145 -30.65 -2.81 -21.14
C CYS A 145 -29.46 -3.50 -21.84
N ALA A 146 -29.08 -3.03 -23.03
CA ALA A 146 -27.97 -3.57 -23.80
C ALA A 146 -26.60 -3.23 -23.17
N TYR A 147 -26.42 -1.95 -22.79
CA TYR A 147 -25.12 -1.46 -22.32
C TYR A 147 -24.91 -1.67 -20.82
N LEU A 148 -25.97 -1.86 -20.02
CA LEU A 148 -25.93 -2.20 -18.59
C LEU A 148 -26.54 -3.59 -18.33
N PRO A 149 -25.83 -4.69 -18.63
CA PRO A 149 -26.38 -6.05 -18.60
C PRO A 149 -26.78 -6.51 -17.19
N ASP A 150 -26.06 -6.03 -16.16
CA ASP A 150 -26.27 -6.41 -14.76
C ASP A 150 -27.40 -5.63 -14.08
N LEU A 151 -27.99 -4.65 -14.78
CA LEU A 151 -29.09 -3.85 -14.26
C LEU A 151 -30.35 -4.72 -14.09
N VAL A 152 -31.03 -4.57 -12.95
CA VAL A 152 -32.24 -5.33 -12.60
C VAL A 152 -33.48 -4.45 -12.69
N TYR A 153 -33.36 -3.20 -12.26
CA TYR A 153 -34.45 -2.23 -12.25
C TYR A 153 -34.06 -0.96 -13.03
N LEU A 154 -34.91 -0.59 -13.98
CA LEU A 154 -34.85 0.68 -14.70
C LEU A 154 -36.12 1.47 -14.41
N ASP A 155 -35.99 2.70 -13.91
CA ASP A 155 -37.12 3.57 -13.57
C ASP A 155 -38.15 2.89 -12.66
N PHE A 156 -37.64 2.17 -11.65
CA PHE A 156 -38.43 1.39 -10.68
C PHE A 156 -39.26 0.25 -11.29
N ARG A 157 -38.99 -0.13 -12.55
CA ARG A 157 -39.58 -1.29 -13.20
C ARG A 157 -38.53 -2.37 -13.38
N ARG A 158 -38.90 -3.60 -13.05
CA ARG A 158 -38.03 -4.76 -13.28
C ARG A 158 -37.84 -4.97 -14.79
N ILE A 159 -36.60 -5.17 -15.20
CA ILE A 159 -36.26 -5.57 -16.57
C ILE A 159 -36.46 -7.07 -16.69
N ASP A 160 -37.31 -7.50 -17.62
CA ASP A 160 -37.50 -8.90 -17.97
C ASP A 160 -36.37 -9.41 -18.87
N ASP A 161 -36.07 -10.70 -18.78
CA ASP A 161 -34.97 -11.33 -19.52
C ASP A 161 -35.18 -11.24 -21.03
N HIS A 162 -36.43 -11.31 -21.50
CA HIS A 162 -36.76 -11.16 -22.92
C HIS A 162 -36.38 -9.78 -23.47
N THR A 163 -36.63 -8.70 -22.70
CA THR A 163 -36.17 -7.36 -23.05
C THR A 163 -34.65 -7.29 -23.13
N LYS A 164 -33.91 -7.95 -22.23
CA LYS A 164 -32.43 -7.98 -22.26
C LYS A 164 -31.91 -8.68 -23.53
N GLU A 165 -32.48 -9.83 -23.87
CA GLU A 165 -32.11 -10.58 -25.08
C GLU A 165 -32.35 -9.75 -26.36
N LEU A 166 -33.51 -9.10 -26.47
CA LEU A 166 -33.84 -8.23 -27.60
C LEU A 166 -32.90 -7.02 -27.68
N ALA A 167 -32.51 -6.45 -26.54
CA ALA A 167 -31.60 -5.32 -26.45
C ALA A 167 -30.19 -5.70 -26.89
N GLU A 168 -29.67 -6.83 -26.42
CA GLU A 168 -28.37 -7.35 -26.83
C GLU A 168 -28.36 -7.67 -28.33
N ALA A 169 -29.39 -8.33 -28.86
CA ALA A 169 -29.50 -8.64 -30.29
C ALA A 169 -29.55 -7.36 -31.15
N LYS A 170 -30.24 -6.31 -30.70
CA LYS A 170 -30.33 -5.03 -31.41
C LYS A 170 -28.98 -4.31 -31.49
N HIS A 171 -28.16 -4.39 -30.44
CA HIS A 171 -26.88 -3.67 -30.33
C HIS A 171 -25.65 -4.57 -30.48
N GLN A 172 -25.81 -5.80 -30.96
CA GLN A 172 -24.79 -6.85 -30.95
C GLN A 172 -23.42 -6.38 -31.45
N TYR A 173 -23.35 -5.82 -32.67
CA TYR A 173 -22.08 -5.38 -33.25
C TYR A 173 -21.36 -4.32 -32.40
N SER A 174 -22.09 -3.32 -31.90
CA SER A 174 -21.52 -2.25 -31.07
C SER A 174 -21.12 -2.76 -29.69
N LEU A 175 -21.85 -3.72 -29.13
CA LEU A 175 -21.50 -4.36 -27.86
C LEU A 175 -20.28 -5.26 -28.02
N ASP A 176 -20.15 -6.01 -29.11
CA ASP A 176 -19.00 -6.89 -29.36
C ASP A 176 -17.71 -6.07 -29.53
N GLU A 177 -17.75 -4.97 -30.28
CA GLU A 177 -16.61 -4.04 -30.40
C GLU A 177 -16.23 -3.43 -29.04
N LEU A 178 -17.23 -3.01 -28.26
CA LEU A 178 -17.02 -2.43 -26.94
C LEU A 178 -16.46 -3.45 -25.94
N LYS A 179 -17.03 -4.66 -25.87
CA LYS A 179 -16.54 -5.77 -25.04
C LYS A 179 -15.10 -6.13 -25.42
N HIS A 180 -14.77 -6.19 -26.71
CA HIS A 180 -13.39 -6.45 -27.15
C HIS A 180 -12.42 -5.37 -26.66
N ARG A 181 -12.78 -4.08 -26.77
CA ARG A 181 -11.98 -2.96 -26.27
C ARG A 181 -11.84 -2.98 -24.75
N GLU A 182 -12.92 -3.25 -24.02
CA GLU A 182 -12.90 -3.41 -22.55
C GLU A 182 -11.95 -4.54 -22.14
N ASN A 183 -12.05 -5.71 -22.79
CA ASN A 183 -11.19 -6.85 -22.50
C ASN A 183 -9.72 -6.56 -22.80
N LEU A 184 -9.42 -5.81 -23.88
CA LEU A 184 -8.04 -5.42 -24.20
C LEU A 184 -7.47 -4.47 -23.13
N LEU A 185 -8.25 -3.48 -22.70
CA LEU A 185 -7.83 -2.54 -21.64
C LEU A 185 -7.66 -3.25 -20.29
N GLN A 186 -8.60 -4.13 -19.94
CA GLN A 186 -8.53 -4.96 -18.75
C GLN A 186 -7.26 -5.82 -18.76
N ALA A 187 -6.98 -6.52 -19.87
CA ALA A 187 -5.78 -7.35 -20.00
C ALA A 187 -4.49 -6.53 -19.92
N GLN A 188 -4.48 -5.30 -20.47
CA GLN A 188 -3.33 -4.39 -20.34
C GLN A 188 -3.12 -3.94 -18.89
N GLN A 189 -4.19 -3.62 -18.16
CA GLN A 189 -4.12 -3.23 -16.76
C GLN A 189 -3.67 -4.40 -15.88
N GLU A 190 -4.17 -5.60 -16.13
CA GLU A 190 -3.77 -6.82 -15.42
C GLU A 190 -2.29 -7.16 -15.68
N ASP A 191 -1.81 -7.04 -16.93
CA ASP A 191 -0.39 -7.22 -17.27
C ASP A 191 0.49 -6.13 -16.63
N GLU A 192 0.07 -4.86 -16.64
CA GLU A 192 0.81 -3.78 -15.99
C GLU A 192 0.87 -3.98 -14.46
N GLN A 193 -0.24 -4.39 -13.85
CA GLN A 193 -0.31 -4.69 -12.42
C GLN A 193 0.57 -5.89 -12.06
N ALA A 194 0.53 -6.97 -12.84
CA ALA A 194 1.39 -8.14 -12.64
C ALA A 194 2.88 -7.77 -12.73
N ARG A 195 3.27 -6.96 -13.72
CA ARG A 195 4.66 -6.47 -13.85
C ARG A 195 5.08 -5.58 -12.69
N ARG A 196 4.17 -4.76 -12.16
CA ARG A 196 4.44 -3.94 -10.97
C ARG A 196 4.63 -4.81 -9.74
N GLU A 197 3.78 -5.81 -9.54
CA GLU A 197 3.89 -6.76 -8.42
C GLU A 197 5.20 -7.54 -8.48
N GLU A 198 5.56 -8.06 -9.66
CA GLU A 198 6.85 -8.74 -9.90
C GLU A 198 8.05 -7.81 -9.58
N LEU A 199 8.00 -6.54 -10.03
CA LEU A 199 9.05 -5.58 -9.72
C LEU A 199 9.18 -5.28 -8.22
N GLU A 200 8.06 -5.19 -7.49
CA GLU A 200 8.09 -5.01 -6.04
C GLU A 200 8.69 -6.22 -5.32
N GLU A 201 8.45 -7.44 -5.79
CA GLU A 201 9.12 -8.64 -5.28
C GLU A 201 10.65 -8.56 -5.49
N HIS A 202 11.07 -8.15 -6.69
CA HIS A 202 12.50 -8.00 -7.01
C HIS A 202 13.17 -6.92 -6.15
N LYS A 203 12.50 -5.78 -5.95
CA LYS A 203 12.98 -4.70 -5.07
C LYS A 203 13.07 -5.16 -3.62
N ALA A 204 12.08 -5.91 -3.15
CA ALA A 204 12.09 -6.43 -1.80
C ALA A 204 13.29 -7.36 -1.58
N ALA A 205 13.66 -8.14 -2.61
CA ALA A 205 14.86 -8.98 -2.63
C ALA A 205 16.18 -8.23 -2.94
N PHE A 206 16.12 -6.91 -3.16
CA PHE A 206 17.23 -6.04 -3.56
C PHE A 206 17.85 -6.40 -4.92
N VAL A 207 17.16 -7.10 -5.81
CA VAL A 207 17.74 -7.59 -7.08
C VAL A 207 17.00 -7.08 -8.31
N GLU A 208 16.37 -5.90 -8.21
CA GLU A 208 15.72 -5.25 -9.35
C GLU A 208 16.68 -5.11 -10.54
N ASN A 209 16.19 -5.36 -11.76
CA ASN A 209 16.96 -5.29 -13.00
C ASN A 209 18.17 -6.25 -13.09
N LEU A 210 18.21 -7.33 -12.30
CA LEU A 210 19.21 -8.41 -12.44
C LEU A 210 18.63 -9.69 -13.08
N ASN A 211 17.33 -9.73 -13.34
CA ASN A 211 16.61 -10.84 -13.99
C ASN A 211 16.83 -10.93 -15.50
N GLY A 212 17.90 -10.32 -16.03
CA GLY A 212 18.15 -10.23 -17.46
C GLY A 212 19.38 -9.38 -17.80
N PRO A 213 19.45 -8.84 -19.02
CA PRO A 213 20.63 -8.14 -19.53
C PRO A 213 20.74 -6.68 -19.09
N PHE A 214 19.85 -6.17 -18.24
CA PHE A 214 19.76 -4.74 -17.95
C PHE A 214 21.05 -4.10 -17.44
N LEU A 215 21.78 -4.77 -16.53
CA LEU A 215 23.07 -4.26 -16.05
C LEU A 215 24.08 -4.14 -17.20
N PHE A 216 24.17 -5.17 -18.04
CA PHE A 216 25.03 -5.17 -19.23
C PHE A 216 24.61 -4.07 -20.22
N GLU A 217 23.32 -3.96 -20.51
CA GLU A 217 22.79 -2.92 -21.42
C GLU A 217 23.06 -1.51 -20.89
N SER A 218 23.00 -1.32 -19.57
CA SER A 218 23.32 -0.03 -18.94
C SER A 218 24.80 0.36 -19.05
N MET A 219 25.70 -0.61 -19.19
CA MET A 219 27.13 -0.36 -19.43
C MET A 219 27.34 0.23 -20.84
N TYR A 220 26.74 -0.39 -21.85
CA TYR A 220 26.85 0.07 -23.25
C TYR A 220 25.99 1.31 -23.58
N ALA A 221 24.96 1.60 -22.78
CA ALA A 221 24.14 2.81 -22.97
C ALA A 221 24.93 4.11 -22.76
N GLU A 222 25.94 4.09 -21.87
CA GLU A 222 26.81 5.24 -21.58
C GLU A 222 28.19 5.12 -22.24
N ASP A 223 28.51 3.97 -22.84
CA ASP A 223 29.77 3.71 -23.52
C ASP A 223 29.71 4.01 -25.03
N VAL A 224 30.02 5.26 -25.35
CA VAL A 224 30.11 5.75 -26.73
C VAL A 224 31.26 5.09 -27.50
N GLU A 225 32.36 4.73 -26.83
CA GLU A 225 33.54 4.17 -27.50
C GLU A 225 33.40 2.65 -27.72
N GLY A 226 32.89 1.90 -26.74
CA GLY A 226 32.60 0.47 -26.91
C GLY A 226 31.59 0.19 -28.02
N SER A 227 30.60 1.08 -28.20
CA SER A 227 29.67 1.01 -29.32
C SER A 227 30.37 1.11 -30.69
N LYS A 228 31.41 1.94 -30.81
CA LYS A 228 32.21 2.04 -32.03
C LYS A 228 33.14 0.83 -32.21
N LEU A 229 33.73 0.37 -31.11
CA LEU A 229 34.67 -0.77 -31.09
C LEU A 229 33.97 -2.11 -31.39
N ALA A 230 32.65 -2.21 -31.18
CA ALA A 230 31.85 -3.39 -31.52
C ALA A 230 31.88 -3.73 -33.03
N CYS A 231 32.14 -2.75 -33.90
CA CYS A 231 32.21 -2.94 -35.36
C CYS A 231 33.53 -3.58 -35.83
N LEU A 232 34.48 -3.85 -34.93
CA LEU A 232 35.77 -4.41 -35.32
C LEU A 232 35.66 -5.90 -35.70
N PRO A 233 36.49 -6.37 -36.66
CA PRO A 233 36.46 -7.76 -37.11
C PRO A 233 36.72 -8.72 -35.94
N GLY A 234 35.80 -9.67 -35.71
CA GLY A 234 35.89 -10.65 -34.63
C GLY A 234 35.45 -10.16 -33.24
N VAL A 235 35.15 -8.87 -33.07
CA VAL A 235 34.66 -8.33 -31.78
C VAL A 235 33.19 -8.68 -31.54
N GLY A 236 32.38 -8.84 -32.58
CA GLY A 236 30.98 -9.27 -32.45
C GLY A 236 30.81 -10.60 -31.69
N GLU A 237 31.54 -11.64 -32.09
CA GLU A 237 31.50 -12.95 -31.42
C GLU A 237 32.06 -12.89 -29.98
N LEU A 238 33.10 -12.07 -29.77
CA LEU A 238 33.67 -11.82 -28.45
C LEU A 238 32.63 -11.15 -27.53
N LEU A 239 31.88 -10.18 -28.05
CA LEU A 239 30.87 -9.43 -27.32
C LEU A 239 29.67 -10.30 -26.97
N GLU A 240 29.18 -11.14 -27.89
CA GLU A 240 28.11 -12.11 -27.62
C GLU A 240 28.51 -13.08 -26.50
N THR A 241 29.73 -13.64 -26.59
CA THR A 241 30.24 -14.57 -25.57
C THR A 241 30.39 -13.90 -24.20
N TYR A 242 30.86 -12.65 -24.18
CA TYR A 242 30.98 -11.86 -22.96
C TYR A 242 29.60 -11.57 -22.35
N ARG A 243 28.66 -11.08 -23.17
CA ARG A 243 27.28 -10.79 -22.77
C ARG A 243 26.62 -12.01 -22.14
N ASP A 244 26.65 -13.16 -22.79
CA ASP A 244 25.98 -14.35 -22.30
C ASP A 244 26.53 -14.80 -20.93
N LYS A 245 27.86 -14.78 -20.77
CA LYS A 245 28.49 -15.11 -19.47
C LYS A 245 28.16 -14.10 -18.39
N PHE A 246 28.16 -12.81 -18.72
CA PHE A 246 27.85 -11.73 -17.78
C PHE A 246 26.39 -11.81 -17.30
N VAL A 247 25.45 -12.04 -18.22
CA VAL A 247 24.02 -12.20 -17.90
C VAL A 247 23.78 -13.42 -17.02
N ILE A 248 24.50 -14.53 -17.24
CA ILE A 248 24.41 -15.70 -16.35
C ILE A 248 24.81 -15.35 -14.91
N ILE A 249 25.84 -14.52 -14.70
CA ILE A 249 26.22 -14.08 -13.35
C ILE A 249 25.12 -13.20 -12.74
N CYS A 250 24.52 -12.29 -13.51
CA CYS A 250 23.39 -11.47 -13.06
C CYS A 250 22.19 -12.33 -12.64
N LEU A 251 21.85 -13.35 -13.42
CA LEU A 251 20.77 -14.28 -13.10
C LEU A 251 21.07 -15.11 -11.84
N ASN A 252 22.32 -15.55 -11.65
CA ASN A 252 22.73 -16.23 -10.43
C ASN A 252 22.59 -15.32 -9.19
N LEU A 253 22.94 -14.04 -9.33
CA LEU A 253 22.78 -13.04 -8.27
C LEU A 253 21.30 -12.78 -7.97
N PHE A 254 20.47 -12.68 -9.02
CA PHE A 254 19.03 -12.55 -8.91
C PHE A 254 18.39 -13.71 -8.14
N GLU A 255 18.70 -14.95 -8.53
CA GLU A 255 18.22 -16.14 -7.81
C GLU A 255 18.70 -16.20 -6.35
N CYS A 256 19.94 -15.79 -6.10
CA CYS A 256 20.49 -15.70 -4.75
C CYS A 256 19.69 -14.70 -3.90
N GLY A 257 19.40 -13.52 -4.45
CA GLY A 257 18.59 -12.49 -3.79
C GLY A 257 17.19 -12.99 -3.40
N LEU A 258 16.49 -13.65 -4.32
CA LEU A 258 15.17 -14.24 -4.04
C LEU A 258 15.23 -15.29 -2.93
N LYS A 259 16.20 -16.21 -2.96
CA LYS A 259 16.37 -17.22 -1.92
C LYS A 259 16.70 -16.61 -0.55
N GLN A 260 17.48 -15.53 -0.52
CA GLN A 260 17.79 -14.83 0.73
C GLN A 260 16.59 -14.02 1.23
N GLN A 261 15.77 -13.47 0.34
CA GLN A 261 14.52 -12.80 0.67
C GLN A 261 13.56 -13.73 1.42
N GLU A 262 13.38 -14.95 0.92
CA GLU A 262 12.55 -15.97 1.56
C GLU A 262 13.03 -16.30 2.97
N LYS A 263 14.35 -16.45 3.16
CA LYS A 263 14.96 -16.73 4.47
C LYS A 263 14.76 -15.57 5.45
N ARG A 264 15.01 -14.33 5.02
CA ARG A 264 14.80 -13.13 5.86
C ARG A 264 13.33 -12.99 6.26
N LYS A 265 12.40 -13.24 5.34
CA LYS A 265 10.97 -13.23 5.60
C LYS A 265 10.58 -14.30 6.62
N ALA A 266 11.04 -15.53 6.45
CA ALA A 266 10.76 -16.62 7.38
C ALA A 266 11.29 -16.34 8.80
N GLU A 267 12.48 -15.73 8.92
CA GLU A 267 13.03 -15.31 10.21
C GLU A 267 12.18 -14.20 10.86
N LEU A 268 11.75 -13.19 10.07
CA LEU A 268 10.89 -12.11 10.55
C LEU A 268 9.51 -12.62 10.98
N ASP A 269 8.92 -13.55 10.23
CA ASP A 269 7.63 -14.17 10.55
C ASP A 269 7.73 -14.96 11.87
N THR A 270 8.81 -15.74 12.03
CA THR A 270 9.08 -16.52 13.25
C THR A 270 9.29 -15.61 14.46
N PHE A 271 10.10 -14.55 14.31
CA PHE A 271 10.29 -13.55 15.35
C PHE A 271 8.96 -12.88 15.75
N SER A 272 8.18 -12.43 14.77
CA SER A 272 6.90 -11.76 15.00
C SER A 272 5.92 -12.66 15.74
N GLN A 273 5.88 -13.95 15.39
CA GLN A 273 5.07 -14.93 16.09
C GLN A 273 5.51 -15.10 17.55
N CYS A 274 6.81 -15.29 17.81
CA CYS A 274 7.34 -15.42 19.18
C CYS A 274 7.00 -14.21 20.05
N VAL A 275 7.15 -12.99 19.50
CA VAL A 275 6.81 -11.75 20.22
C VAL A 275 5.31 -11.67 20.52
N GLN A 276 4.47 -11.99 19.54
CA GLN A 276 3.02 -11.97 19.73
C GLN A 276 2.55 -12.98 20.79
N GLU A 277 3.09 -14.20 20.76
CA GLU A 277 2.77 -15.24 21.74
C GLU A 277 3.19 -14.83 23.15
N ALA A 278 4.41 -14.29 23.33
CA ALA A 278 4.90 -13.82 24.63
C ALA A 278 4.05 -12.67 25.20
N ILE A 279 3.68 -11.70 24.35
CA ILE A 279 2.80 -10.59 24.74
C ILE A 279 1.42 -11.10 25.11
N GLN A 280 0.85 -12.03 24.32
CA GLN A 280 -0.48 -12.58 24.57
C GLN A 280 -0.52 -13.36 25.88
N GLU A 281 0.49 -14.19 26.15
CA GLU A 281 0.61 -14.92 27.41
C GLU A 281 0.69 -13.96 28.60
N ASN A 282 1.53 -12.93 28.53
CA ASN A 282 1.64 -11.91 29.58
C ASN A 282 0.31 -11.18 29.83
N GLN A 283 -0.39 -10.80 28.75
CA GLN A 283 -1.70 -10.14 28.85
C GLN A 283 -2.73 -11.04 29.55
N GLU A 284 -2.74 -12.34 29.24
CA GLU A 284 -3.66 -13.29 29.86
C GLU A 284 -3.33 -13.49 31.35
N GLN A 285 -2.06 -13.65 31.70
CA GLN A 285 -1.62 -13.73 33.11
C GLN A 285 -1.97 -12.44 33.88
N GLY A 286 -1.76 -11.26 33.27
CA GLY A 286 -2.11 -9.98 33.86
C GLY A 286 -3.62 -9.84 34.07
N ARG A 287 -4.44 -10.21 33.09
CA ARG A 287 -5.90 -10.21 33.17
C ARG A 287 -6.41 -11.08 34.31
N GLN A 288 -5.85 -12.28 34.46
CA GLN A 288 -6.22 -13.19 35.55
C GLN A 288 -5.92 -12.60 36.93
N ARG A 289 -4.76 -11.95 37.11
CA ARG A 289 -4.39 -11.27 38.37
C ARG A 289 -5.31 -10.10 38.68
N ILE A 290 -5.64 -9.28 37.68
CA ILE A 290 -6.58 -8.16 37.82
C ILE A 290 -7.97 -8.66 38.18
N THR A 291 -8.50 -9.65 37.46
CA THR A 291 -9.84 -10.22 37.72
C THR A 291 -9.95 -10.75 39.16
N LYS A 292 -8.94 -11.51 39.60
CA LYS A 292 -8.88 -12.03 40.98
C LYS A 292 -8.83 -10.90 42.02
N PHE A 293 -8.09 -9.83 41.72
CA PHE A 293 -8.06 -8.65 42.58
C PHE A 293 -9.45 -7.98 42.64
N GLU A 294 -10.08 -7.70 41.50
CA GLU A 294 -11.36 -7.00 41.43
C GLU A 294 -12.49 -7.72 42.18
N GLU A 295 -12.60 -9.05 42.05
CA GLU A 295 -13.58 -9.87 42.78
C GLU A 295 -13.47 -9.66 44.30
N THR A 296 -12.24 -9.67 44.80
CA THR A 296 -11.97 -9.53 46.23
C THR A 296 -11.95 -8.08 46.72
N HIS A 297 -11.60 -7.14 45.85
CA HIS A 297 -11.56 -5.71 46.16
C HIS A 297 -12.97 -5.18 46.33
N LEU A 298 -13.91 -5.57 45.45
CA LEU A 298 -15.31 -5.19 45.56
C LEU A 298 -15.94 -5.64 46.89
N LEU A 299 -15.68 -6.88 47.32
CA LEU A 299 -16.15 -7.41 48.61
C LEU A 299 -15.53 -6.65 49.80
N SER A 300 -14.28 -6.23 49.66
CA SER A 300 -13.58 -5.48 50.71
C SER A 300 -14.10 -4.04 50.79
N LEU A 301 -14.40 -3.39 49.66
CA LEU A 301 -15.02 -2.07 49.62
C LEU A 301 -16.42 -2.06 50.23
N SER A 302 -17.25 -3.07 49.95
CA SER A 302 -18.57 -3.19 50.62
C SER A 302 -18.40 -3.39 52.13
N ALA A 303 -17.46 -4.24 52.54
CA ALA A 303 -17.19 -4.47 53.95
C ALA A 303 -16.64 -3.22 54.66
N ILE A 304 -15.88 -2.36 53.99
CA ILE A 304 -15.41 -1.08 54.55
C ILE A 304 -16.61 -0.15 54.77
N ARG A 305 -17.51 -0.01 53.78
CA ARG A 305 -18.72 0.84 53.90
C ARG A 305 -19.69 0.40 55.00
N ASP A 306 -19.72 -0.89 55.31
CA ASP A 306 -20.59 -1.45 56.35
C ASP A 306 -19.93 -1.47 57.75
N ALA A 307 -18.68 -1.01 57.89
CA ALA A 307 -17.97 -1.04 59.16
C ALA A 307 -18.46 0.07 60.10
N SER A 308 -18.83 -0.28 61.32
CA SER A 308 -19.34 0.68 62.32
C SER A 308 -18.30 1.15 63.34
N GLU A 309 -17.12 0.49 63.39
CA GLU A 309 -16.05 0.80 64.33
C GLU A 309 -14.82 1.34 63.58
N LEU A 310 -14.35 2.52 63.99
CA LEU A 310 -13.21 3.23 63.37
C LEU A 310 -11.94 2.36 63.29
N THR A 311 -11.61 1.61 64.36
CA THR A 311 -10.45 0.72 64.40
C THR A 311 -10.57 -0.44 63.40
N THR A 312 -11.77 -0.96 63.21
CA THR A 312 -12.06 -2.02 62.24
C THR A 312 -11.95 -1.49 60.80
N LEU A 313 -12.38 -0.24 60.58
CA LEU A 313 -12.28 0.44 59.29
C LEU A 313 -10.81 0.73 58.90
N GLU A 314 -10.03 1.33 59.81
CA GLU A 314 -8.60 1.60 59.61
C GLU A 314 -7.84 0.32 59.25
N THR A 315 -8.09 -0.78 59.96
CA THR A 315 -7.46 -2.08 59.70
C THR A 315 -7.81 -2.62 58.31
N ARG A 316 -9.08 -2.46 57.87
CA ARG A 316 -9.54 -2.90 56.54
C ARG A 316 -9.00 -2.04 55.41
N LEU A 317 -8.87 -0.72 55.62
CA LEU A 317 -8.26 0.20 54.66
C LEU A 317 -6.78 -0.12 54.45
N VAL A 318 -6.02 -0.33 55.54
CA VAL A 318 -4.60 -0.73 55.44
C VAL A 318 -4.46 -2.04 54.67
N ALA A 319 -5.26 -3.05 54.99
CA ALA A 319 -5.24 -4.32 54.28
C ALA A 319 -5.58 -4.16 52.78
N CYS A 320 -6.53 -3.30 52.41
CA CYS A 320 -6.83 -3.02 51.00
C CYS A 320 -5.68 -2.30 50.29
N ARG A 321 -5.04 -1.32 50.94
CA ARG A 321 -3.89 -0.61 50.39
C ARG A 321 -2.71 -1.56 50.15
N GLU A 322 -2.44 -2.47 51.08
CA GLU A 322 -1.43 -3.52 50.92
C GLU A 322 -1.72 -4.40 49.70
N ARG A 323 -2.98 -4.81 49.50
CA ARG A 323 -3.38 -5.63 48.35
C ARG A 323 -3.29 -4.91 47.01
N VAL A 324 -3.57 -3.60 46.97
CA VAL A 324 -3.31 -2.78 45.77
C VAL A 324 -1.81 -2.73 45.46
N ALA A 325 -0.96 -2.56 46.48
CA ALA A 325 0.49 -2.58 46.33
C ALA A 325 1.00 -3.96 45.88
N GLU A 326 0.45 -5.05 46.41
CA GLU A 326 0.74 -6.41 45.96
C GLU A 326 0.38 -6.62 44.48
N LEU A 327 -0.82 -6.19 44.04
CA LEU A 327 -1.20 -6.28 42.63
C LEU A 327 -0.25 -5.47 41.75
N PHE A 328 0.05 -4.24 42.13
CA PHE A 328 0.99 -3.39 41.41
C PHE A 328 2.36 -4.07 41.24
N ASN A 329 2.96 -4.54 42.33
CA ASN A 329 4.24 -5.25 42.30
C ASN A 329 4.17 -6.52 41.44
N SER A 330 3.04 -7.23 41.51
CA SER A 330 2.79 -8.44 40.73
C SER A 330 2.73 -8.16 39.22
N LEU A 331 2.02 -7.10 38.80
CA LEU A 331 1.92 -6.70 37.40
C LEU A 331 3.23 -6.11 36.88
N MET A 332 3.94 -5.33 37.70
CA MET A 332 5.28 -4.82 37.34
C MET A 332 6.29 -5.93 37.18
N MET A 333 6.24 -6.97 38.03
CA MET A 333 7.09 -8.16 37.89
C MET A 333 6.81 -8.91 36.58
N LEU A 334 5.54 -9.07 36.19
CA LEU A 334 5.19 -9.66 34.90
C LEU A 334 5.73 -8.83 33.72
N GLU A 335 5.59 -7.51 33.79
CA GLU A 335 6.10 -6.63 32.74
C GLU A 335 7.63 -6.67 32.65
N MET A 336 8.32 -6.72 33.78
CA MET A 336 9.78 -6.88 33.84
C MET A 336 10.22 -8.19 33.20
N GLN A 337 9.58 -9.30 33.56
CA GLN A 337 9.87 -10.62 32.98
C GLN A 337 9.63 -10.66 31.47
N LEU A 338 8.54 -10.04 30.99
CA LEU A 338 8.28 -9.96 29.56
C LEU A 338 9.31 -9.09 28.84
N ALA A 339 9.72 -7.96 29.43
CA ALA A 339 10.76 -7.12 28.87
C ALA A 339 12.10 -7.87 28.73
N GLU A 340 12.51 -8.61 29.76
CA GLU A 340 13.71 -9.47 29.72
C GLU A 340 13.61 -10.54 28.63
N GLN A 341 12.47 -11.25 28.55
CA GLN A 341 12.23 -12.27 27.52
C GLN A 341 12.27 -11.70 26.10
N LEU A 342 11.68 -10.52 25.89
CA LEU A 342 11.67 -9.87 24.58
C LEU A 342 13.04 -9.30 24.22
N GLU A 343 13.83 -8.80 25.17
CA GLU A 343 15.21 -8.40 24.93
C GLU A 343 16.07 -9.58 24.44
N GLU A 344 15.93 -10.76 25.05
CA GLU A 344 16.60 -11.98 24.60
C GLU A 344 16.15 -12.40 23.19
N THR A 345 14.84 -12.33 22.94
CA THR A 345 14.24 -12.69 21.64
C THR A 345 14.69 -11.74 20.53
N ILE A 346 14.72 -10.43 20.80
CA ILE A 346 15.22 -9.41 19.88
C ILE A 346 16.71 -9.64 19.62
N SER A 347 17.52 -9.86 20.66
CA SER A 347 18.96 -10.11 20.51
C SER A 347 19.27 -11.35 19.65
N LEU A 348 18.47 -12.41 19.79
CA LEU A 348 18.59 -13.60 18.96
C LEU A 348 18.25 -13.31 17.50
N PHE A 349 17.13 -12.62 17.26
CA PHE A 349 16.70 -12.21 15.92
C PHE A 349 17.74 -11.29 15.26
N GLU A 350 18.29 -10.33 16.00
CA GLU A 350 19.34 -9.42 15.53
C GLU A 350 20.56 -10.16 15.00
N ARG A 351 21.03 -11.16 15.76
CA ARG A 351 22.16 -11.98 15.31
C ARG A 351 21.81 -12.75 14.05
N ASN A 352 20.65 -13.42 14.03
CA ASN A 352 20.24 -14.24 12.90
C ASN A 352 20.04 -13.41 11.62
N ILE A 353 19.40 -12.24 11.72
CA ILE A 353 19.16 -11.38 10.56
C ILE A 353 20.46 -10.72 10.08
N ALA A 354 21.36 -10.36 11.00
CA ALA A 354 22.69 -9.87 10.64
C ALA A 354 23.52 -10.94 9.91
N ASP A 355 23.46 -12.20 10.35
CA ASP A 355 24.13 -13.33 9.69
C ASP A 355 23.57 -13.56 8.27
N LEU A 356 22.24 -13.50 8.10
CA LEU A 356 21.59 -13.62 6.78
C LEU A 356 21.96 -12.47 5.84
N VAL A 357 22.03 -11.24 6.36
CA VAL A 357 22.47 -10.06 5.59
C VAL A 357 23.95 -10.19 5.22
N GLY A 358 24.81 -10.60 6.16
CA GLY A 358 26.23 -10.85 5.90
C GLY A 358 26.44 -11.89 4.80
N LEU A 359 25.74 -13.01 4.87
CA LEU A 359 25.80 -14.04 3.83
C LEU A 359 25.33 -13.52 2.46
N PHE A 360 24.30 -12.68 2.40
CA PHE A 360 23.87 -12.06 1.14
C PHE A 360 24.97 -11.14 0.59
N VAL A 361 25.57 -10.29 1.42
CA VAL A 361 26.66 -9.38 1.02
C VAL A 361 27.88 -10.17 0.51
N GLU A 362 28.29 -11.24 1.19
CA GLU A 362 29.39 -12.10 0.72
C GLU A 362 29.12 -12.70 -0.67
N ASN A 363 27.89 -13.14 -0.92
CA ASN A 363 27.49 -13.67 -2.23
C ASN A 363 27.49 -12.58 -3.31
N VAL A 364 26.98 -11.37 -2.99
CA VAL A 364 27.01 -10.22 -3.90
C VAL A 364 28.46 -9.90 -4.27
N GLN A 365 29.34 -9.73 -3.29
CA GLN A 365 30.75 -9.41 -3.51
C GLN A 365 31.47 -10.47 -4.34
N SER A 366 31.19 -11.75 -4.07
CA SER A 366 31.75 -12.87 -4.83
C SER A 366 31.31 -12.89 -6.29
N LEU A 367 30.03 -12.62 -6.58
CA LEU A 367 29.49 -12.59 -7.94
C LEU A 367 29.91 -11.33 -8.69
N MET A 368 29.96 -10.18 -8.03
CA MET A 368 30.45 -8.92 -8.62
C MET A 368 31.95 -8.98 -8.93
N ALA A 369 32.74 -9.68 -8.12
CA ALA A 369 34.14 -9.99 -8.46
C ALA A 369 34.24 -10.78 -9.77
N GLN A 370 33.36 -11.77 -10.01
CA GLN A 370 33.34 -12.50 -11.28
C GLN A 370 32.92 -11.61 -12.46
N CYS A 371 32.01 -10.66 -12.27
CA CYS A 371 31.69 -9.65 -13.29
C CYS A 371 32.92 -8.81 -13.66
N ARG A 372 33.68 -8.33 -12.66
CA ARG A 372 34.94 -7.60 -12.89
C ARG A 372 35.96 -8.45 -13.63
N ASP A 373 36.11 -9.72 -13.26
CA ASP A 373 37.04 -10.63 -13.94
C ASP A 373 36.66 -10.86 -15.42
N LEU A 374 35.36 -10.99 -15.73
CA LEU A 374 34.89 -11.08 -17.11
C LEU A 374 35.13 -9.79 -17.89
N GLU A 375 34.88 -8.63 -17.30
CA GLU A 375 35.12 -7.33 -17.91
C GLU A 375 36.62 -7.12 -18.17
N ASN A 376 37.50 -7.44 -17.21
CA ASN A 376 38.95 -7.42 -17.39
C ASN A 376 39.40 -8.32 -18.55
N HIS A 377 38.87 -9.54 -18.63
CA HIS A 377 39.18 -10.45 -19.72
C HIS A 377 38.66 -9.95 -21.08
N HIS A 378 37.46 -9.36 -21.10
CA HIS A 378 36.90 -8.75 -22.31
C HIS A 378 37.76 -7.58 -22.78
N HIS A 379 38.16 -6.69 -21.88
CA HIS A 379 39.05 -5.57 -22.16
C HIS A 379 40.38 -6.01 -22.78
N GLU A 380 41.05 -7.01 -22.20
CA GLU A 380 42.31 -7.55 -22.75
C GLU A 380 42.13 -8.08 -24.18
N LYS A 381 41.06 -8.85 -24.41
CA LYS A 381 40.72 -9.41 -25.73
C LYS A 381 40.34 -8.35 -26.75
N LEU A 382 39.58 -7.35 -26.32
CA LEU A 382 39.18 -6.22 -27.16
C LEU A 382 40.40 -5.40 -27.57
N LEU A 383 41.31 -5.15 -26.63
CA LEU A 383 42.56 -4.45 -26.90
C LEU A 383 43.45 -5.23 -27.88
N GLU A 384 43.58 -6.54 -27.72
CA GLU A 384 44.30 -7.42 -28.65
C GLU A 384 43.69 -7.34 -30.07
N ALA A 385 42.37 -7.44 -30.19
CA ALA A 385 41.66 -7.33 -31.47
C ALA A 385 41.82 -5.94 -32.11
N ALA A 386 41.72 -4.89 -31.30
CA ALA A 386 41.89 -3.50 -31.74
C ALA A 386 43.31 -3.25 -32.26
N ILE A 387 44.35 -3.66 -31.53
CA ILE A 387 45.76 -3.51 -31.96
C ILE A 387 46.03 -4.30 -33.23
N ASN A 388 45.55 -5.55 -33.32
CA ASN A 388 45.70 -6.37 -34.53
C ASN A 388 45.03 -5.71 -35.75
N THR A 389 43.88 -5.06 -35.55
CA THR A 389 43.19 -4.31 -36.60
C THR A 389 44.01 -3.09 -37.01
N LEU A 390 44.56 -2.33 -36.06
CA LEU A 390 45.44 -1.18 -36.34
C LEU A 390 46.65 -1.60 -37.17
N GLU A 391 47.31 -2.70 -36.81
CA GLU A 391 48.47 -3.20 -37.57
C GLU A 391 48.12 -3.57 -39.01
N LYS A 392 46.96 -4.20 -39.24
CA LYS A 392 46.47 -4.53 -40.58
C LYS A 392 46.10 -3.27 -41.37
N THR A 393 45.49 -2.28 -40.73
CA THR A 393 45.16 -0.98 -41.36
C THR A 393 46.44 -0.28 -41.83
N VAL A 394 47.47 -0.24 -40.98
CA VAL A 394 48.77 0.38 -41.29
C VAL A 394 49.48 -0.35 -42.44
N LYS A 395 49.34 -1.68 -42.55
CA LYS A 395 49.89 -2.48 -43.64
C LYS A 395 49.07 -2.43 -44.94
N GLY A 396 47.88 -1.83 -44.91
CA GLY A 396 46.95 -1.82 -46.05
C GLY A 396 46.34 -3.19 -46.36
N GLU A 397 46.29 -4.08 -45.36
CA GLU A 397 45.82 -5.47 -45.46
C GLU A 397 44.39 -5.65 -44.93
N LEU A 398 43.67 -4.54 -44.65
CA LEU A 398 42.28 -4.60 -44.20
C LEU A 398 41.35 -4.64 -45.40
N ASP A 399 40.68 -5.78 -45.59
CA ASP A 399 39.70 -6.01 -46.68
C ASP A 399 38.28 -5.47 -46.33
N GLU A 400 38.04 -5.03 -45.09
CA GLU A 400 36.74 -4.53 -44.62
C GLU A 400 36.71 -3.00 -44.51
N ASP A 401 35.72 -2.36 -45.16
CA ASP A 401 35.47 -0.92 -45.04
C ASP A 401 34.92 -0.58 -43.64
N LEU A 402 35.79 -0.12 -42.75
CA LEU A 402 35.41 0.38 -41.42
C LEU A 402 34.61 1.70 -41.55
N PRO A 403 33.60 1.95 -40.71
CA PRO A 403 32.91 3.24 -40.64
C PRO A 403 33.86 4.41 -40.36
N ASP A 404 33.50 5.62 -40.81
CA ASP A 404 34.34 6.83 -40.69
C ASP A 404 34.68 7.16 -39.23
N ASP A 405 33.71 7.00 -38.32
CA ASP A 405 33.87 7.26 -36.89
C ASP A 405 34.79 6.23 -36.21
N VAL A 406 34.82 4.99 -36.72
CA VAL A 406 35.72 3.94 -36.25
C VAL A 406 37.13 4.21 -36.78
N ARG A 407 37.28 4.61 -38.06
CA ARG A 407 38.59 5.01 -38.62
C ARG A 407 39.26 6.15 -37.85
N ALA A 408 38.47 7.07 -37.29
CA ALA A 408 39.00 8.15 -36.46
C ALA A 408 39.71 7.67 -35.17
N LEU A 409 39.42 6.44 -34.70
CA LEU A 409 40.11 5.83 -33.55
C LEU A 409 41.46 5.20 -33.91
N PHE A 410 41.72 4.94 -35.21
CA PHE A 410 42.93 4.27 -35.70
C PHE A 410 44.02 5.25 -36.19
N VAL A 411 43.98 6.50 -35.72
CA VAL A 411 44.98 7.54 -36.06
C VAL A 411 46.35 7.17 -35.52
N ASP A 412 46.40 6.72 -34.27
CA ASP A 412 47.61 6.27 -33.58
C ASP A 412 47.26 5.27 -32.48
N LYS A 413 48.27 4.55 -32.00
CA LYS A 413 48.10 3.52 -30.98
C LYS A 413 47.58 4.08 -29.66
N ASP A 414 48.01 5.27 -29.26
CA ASP A 414 47.65 5.85 -27.97
C ASP A 414 46.17 6.24 -27.96
N THR A 415 45.67 6.82 -29.05
CA THR A 415 44.24 7.14 -29.22
C THR A 415 43.36 5.89 -29.11
N LEU A 416 43.75 4.79 -29.74
CA LEU A 416 43.00 3.52 -29.68
C LEU A 416 43.02 2.91 -28.27
N VAL A 417 44.18 2.85 -27.63
CA VAL A 417 44.33 2.34 -26.26
C VAL A 417 43.49 3.17 -25.29
N ASN A 418 43.48 4.49 -25.43
CA ASN A 418 42.67 5.37 -24.59
C ASN A 418 41.17 5.16 -24.79
N ALA A 419 40.70 4.90 -26.02
CA ALA A 419 39.29 4.62 -26.29
C ALA A 419 38.85 3.28 -25.67
N VAL A 420 39.65 2.23 -25.82
CA VAL A 420 39.40 0.91 -25.20
C VAL A 420 39.46 0.99 -23.66
N GLY A 421 40.38 1.80 -23.12
CA GLY A 421 40.49 2.07 -21.69
C GLY A 421 39.28 2.84 -21.14
N ALA A 422 38.80 3.86 -21.85
CA ALA A 422 37.63 4.64 -21.44
C ALA A 422 36.36 3.76 -21.36
N SER A 423 36.15 2.87 -22.33
CA SER A 423 35.07 1.87 -22.33
C SER A 423 35.13 1.00 -21.07
N HIS A 424 36.32 0.47 -20.77
CA HIS A 424 36.55 -0.37 -19.60
C HIS A 424 36.30 0.35 -18.26
N ASP A 425 36.75 1.60 -18.13
CA ASP A 425 36.53 2.41 -16.93
C ASP A 425 35.02 2.65 -16.68
N VAL A 426 34.25 2.92 -17.73
CA VAL A 426 32.78 3.09 -17.64
C VAL A 426 32.12 1.79 -17.17
N HIS A 427 32.54 0.66 -17.72
CA HIS A 427 32.02 -0.66 -17.38
C HIS A 427 32.29 -1.05 -15.93
N LEU A 428 33.53 -0.91 -15.47
CA LEU A 428 33.90 -1.18 -14.08
C LEU A 428 33.13 -0.27 -13.12
N LEU A 429 33.00 1.01 -13.44
CA LEU A 429 32.23 1.96 -12.62
C LEU A 429 30.76 1.52 -12.46
N LYS A 430 30.13 0.98 -13.51
CA LYS A 430 28.75 0.47 -13.45
C LYS A 430 28.64 -0.78 -12.57
N ILE A 431 29.60 -1.69 -12.67
CA ILE A 431 29.64 -2.90 -11.85
C ILE A 431 29.81 -2.51 -10.37
N ASP A 432 30.80 -1.66 -10.06
CA ASP A 432 31.08 -1.22 -8.70
C ASP A 432 29.92 -0.42 -8.11
N SER A 433 29.32 0.49 -8.89
CA SER A 433 28.15 1.26 -8.45
C SER A 433 26.96 0.34 -8.12
N ARG A 434 26.76 -0.73 -8.89
CA ARG A 434 25.69 -1.69 -8.63
C ARG A 434 25.99 -2.53 -7.39
N GLU A 435 27.23 -2.97 -7.20
CA GLU A 435 27.65 -3.66 -5.97
C GLU A 435 27.40 -2.80 -4.72
N ASP A 436 27.85 -1.54 -4.75
CA ASP A 436 27.68 -0.58 -3.66
C ASP A 436 26.20 -0.32 -3.36
N GLU A 437 25.36 -0.21 -4.39
CA GLU A 437 23.91 -0.02 -4.23
C GLU A 437 23.28 -1.21 -3.49
N LEU A 438 23.59 -2.44 -3.90
CA LEU A 438 23.05 -3.66 -3.30
C LEU A 438 23.45 -3.77 -1.82
N VAL A 439 24.74 -3.59 -1.53
CA VAL A 439 25.30 -3.70 -0.18
C VAL A 439 24.76 -2.59 0.72
N THR A 440 24.70 -1.35 0.22
CA THR A 440 24.19 -0.22 0.99
C THR A 440 22.70 -0.38 1.30
N LYS A 441 21.88 -0.80 0.33
CA LYS A 441 20.44 -0.99 0.53
C LYS A 441 20.14 -2.05 1.58
N VAL A 442 20.78 -3.21 1.52
CA VAL A 442 20.50 -4.30 2.46
C VAL A 442 20.95 -3.93 3.88
N HIS A 443 22.09 -3.25 4.04
CA HIS A 443 22.54 -2.76 5.34
C HIS A 443 21.61 -1.69 5.91
N ALA A 444 21.22 -0.69 5.09
CA ALA A 444 20.30 0.36 5.50
C ALA A 444 18.94 -0.22 5.92
N TRP A 445 18.42 -1.20 5.16
CA TRP A 445 17.21 -1.92 5.51
C TRP A 445 17.34 -2.63 6.87
N CYS A 446 18.43 -3.37 7.08
CA CYS A 446 18.66 -4.12 8.32
C CYS A 446 18.74 -3.18 9.52
N THR A 447 19.55 -2.11 9.44
CA THR A 447 19.65 -1.10 10.50
C THR A 447 18.29 -0.46 10.79
N HIS A 448 17.54 -0.07 9.76
CA HIS A 448 16.22 0.53 9.95
C HIS A 448 15.24 -0.44 10.63
N LEU A 449 15.24 -1.72 10.22
CA LEU A 449 14.39 -2.75 10.80
C LEU A 449 14.67 -2.95 12.29
N LEU A 450 15.95 -3.10 12.67
CA LEU A 450 16.35 -3.30 14.05
C LEU A 450 16.04 -2.08 14.92
N ASP A 451 16.33 -0.89 14.42
CA ASP A 451 15.99 0.37 15.08
C ASP A 451 14.48 0.49 15.33
N GLN A 452 13.67 0.08 14.35
CA GLN A 452 12.22 0.08 14.48
C GLN A 452 11.75 -0.89 15.58
N ILE A 453 12.26 -2.13 15.57
CA ILE A 453 11.92 -3.15 16.57
C ILE A 453 12.23 -2.66 18.00
N HIS A 454 13.42 -2.11 18.22
CA HIS A 454 13.80 -1.56 19.53
C HIS A 454 12.91 -0.40 19.95
N ARG A 455 12.61 0.53 19.03
CA ARG A 455 11.72 1.67 19.33
C ARG A 455 10.32 1.20 19.69
N ASP A 456 9.78 0.24 18.95
CA ASP A 456 8.44 -0.30 19.17
C ASP A 456 8.35 -1.01 20.51
N GLU A 457 9.36 -1.79 20.88
CA GLU A 457 9.44 -2.46 22.18
C GLU A 457 9.57 -1.47 23.35
N ILE A 458 10.44 -0.47 23.24
CA ILE A 458 10.56 0.61 24.25
C ILE A 458 9.21 1.34 24.41
N ALA A 459 8.53 1.64 23.31
CA ALA A 459 7.24 2.31 23.35
C ALA A 459 6.16 1.44 24.01
N ARG A 460 6.14 0.14 23.68
CA ARG A 460 5.23 -0.88 24.25
C ARG A 460 5.42 -0.99 25.75
N ASN A 461 6.65 -1.22 26.22
CA ASN A 461 6.97 -1.33 27.64
C ASN A 461 6.60 -0.06 28.42
N ARG A 462 6.99 1.13 27.94
CA ARG A 462 6.65 2.41 28.59
C ARG A 462 5.15 2.63 28.70
N LYS A 463 4.40 2.32 27.63
CA LYS A 463 2.95 2.40 27.63
C LYS A 463 2.36 1.47 28.69
N ARG A 464 2.85 0.24 28.77
CA ARG A 464 2.35 -0.77 29.70
C ARG A 464 2.63 -0.43 31.15
N VAL A 465 3.85 0.02 31.47
CA VAL A 465 4.21 0.50 32.82
C VAL A 465 3.30 1.65 33.24
N LYS A 466 3.03 2.61 32.33
CA LYS A 466 2.13 3.73 32.60
C LYS A 466 0.70 3.26 32.88
N GLU A 467 0.18 2.30 32.13
CA GLU A 467 -1.14 1.71 32.37
C GLU A 467 -1.23 1.05 33.76
N ILE A 468 -0.22 0.27 34.14
CA ILE A 468 -0.16 -0.38 35.46
C ILE A 468 -0.14 0.65 36.59
N SER A 469 0.70 1.68 36.48
CA SER A 469 0.74 2.78 37.47
C SER A 469 -0.59 3.52 37.57
N GLN A 470 -1.22 3.85 36.44
CA GLN A 470 -2.50 4.55 36.42
C GLN A 470 -3.63 3.73 37.05
N TYR A 471 -3.63 2.42 36.83
CA TYR A 471 -4.61 1.52 37.46
C TYR A 471 -4.42 1.47 38.98
N ALA A 472 -3.18 1.32 39.45
CA ALA A 472 -2.89 1.31 40.89
C ALA A 472 -3.24 2.65 41.57
N ASP A 473 -2.90 3.78 40.95
CA ASP A 473 -3.26 5.12 41.44
C ASP A 473 -4.78 5.28 41.54
N HIS A 474 -5.53 4.76 40.56
CA HIS A 474 -6.99 4.83 40.58
C HIS A 474 -7.56 4.05 41.76
N ALA A 475 -7.12 2.81 41.97
CA ALA A 475 -7.55 1.98 43.09
C ALA A 475 -7.18 2.60 44.46
N GLN A 476 -6.02 3.26 44.56
CA GLN A 476 -5.66 4.00 45.77
C GLN A 476 -6.58 5.20 46.03
N ARG A 477 -6.91 5.98 45.00
CA ARG A 477 -7.84 7.13 45.14
C ARG A 477 -9.25 6.71 45.54
N GLU A 478 -9.72 5.55 45.09
CA GLU A 478 -11.01 5.02 45.54
C GLU A 478 -11.01 4.72 47.05
N LEU A 479 -9.89 4.22 47.59
CA LEU A 479 -9.73 4.00 49.02
C LEU A 479 -9.61 5.33 49.79
N ASP A 480 -8.85 6.31 49.28
CA ASP A 480 -8.72 7.64 49.88
C ASP A 480 -10.09 8.35 49.99
N ALA A 481 -10.95 8.18 48.98
CA ALA A 481 -12.28 8.77 48.96
C ALA A 481 -13.20 8.20 50.06
N LEU A 482 -13.04 6.91 50.41
CA LEU A 482 -13.79 6.30 51.51
C LEU A 482 -13.30 6.79 52.88
N GLU A 483 -11.99 7.00 53.03
CA GLU A 483 -11.40 7.55 54.26
C GLU A 483 -11.85 9.01 54.52
N CYS A 484 -11.97 9.82 53.47
CA CYS A 484 -12.44 11.21 53.58
C CYS A 484 -13.95 11.34 53.81
N ALA A 485 -14.76 10.38 53.36
CA ALA A 485 -16.22 10.42 53.53
C ALA A 485 -16.63 10.26 55.01
N GLU A 486 -15.90 9.47 55.80
CA GLU A 486 -16.21 9.25 57.22
C GLU A 486 -15.56 10.26 58.18
N LEU A 487 -14.55 11.02 57.75
CA LEU A 487 -14.01 12.13 58.55
C LEU A 487 -14.94 13.36 58.59
N LEU A 488 -16.01 13.35 57.79
CA LEU A 488 -16.97 14.46 57.62
C LEU A 488 -18.36 14.16 58.22
N ASP A 489 -18.64 12.93 58.64
CA ASP A 489 -19.82 12.51 59.42
C ASP A 489 -19.41 12.27 60.90
#